data_AF-A0A5M6CKM6-F1
#
_entry.id   AF-A0A5M6CKM6-F1
#
_cell.length_a   1.000
_cell.length_b   1.000
_cell.length_c   1.000
_cell.angle_alpha   90.00
_cell.angle_beta   90.00
_cell.angle_gamma   90.00
#
_symmetry.space_group_name_H-M   'P 1'
#
loop_
_entity.id
_entity.type
_entity.pdbx_description
1 polymer ?
#
loop_
_entity_poly.entity_id
_entity_poly.type
_entity_poly.pdbx_seq_one_letter_code
_entity_poly.pdbx_strand_id
1 'polypeptide(L)'
;MFSSKNILCLDLEVGNSITAAEQFNISIVSANLADFNFRFETDILLHYSSNTCEFEPMDAEDLLAGWFCDGIKELLALANSDANYSKEYIDRYLNNRKSEVGHLKISSTFKSYCKRYHNHSPLGFLSYDNEEYVRKEMNSLLL
;
A
#
# COMPACT_ATOMS: atom_id res chain seq x y z
N MET A 1 14.11 -4.00 -19.44
CA MET A 1 13.71 -5.24 -18.76
C MET A 1 13.13 -4.82 -17.43
N PHE A 2 11.84 -5.05 -17.23
CA PHE A 2 11.10 -4.65 -16.04
C PHE A 2 11.57 -5.53 -14.88
N SER A 3 12.12 -4.95 -13.80
CA SER A 3 12.66 -5.71 -12.68
C SER A 3 12.23 -5.06 -11.36
N SER A 4 11.00 -5.32 -10.96
CA SER A 4 10.54 -5.09 -9.59
C SER A 4 10.92 -6.31 -8.76
N LYS A 5 11.89 -6.17 -7.85
CA LYS A 5 12.49 -7.33 -7.13
C LYS A 5 11.50 -8.12 -6.29
N ASN A 6 10.39 -7.52 -5.90
CA ASN A 6 9.39 -8.07 -4.99
C ASN A 6 7.99 -8.24 -5.61
N ILE A 7 7.86 -8.00 -6.92
CA ILE A 7 6.61 -8.24 -7.67
C ILE A 7 6.93 -9.14 -8.85
N LEU A 8 6.26 -10.29 -8.93
CA LEU A 8 6.39 -11.24 -10.01
C LEU A 8 5.17 -11.15 -10.93
N CYS A 9 5.36 -11.28 -12.24
CA CYS A 9 4.27 -11.42 -13.19
C CYS A 9 4.41 -12.78 -13.87
N LEU A 10 3.70 -13.78 -13.35
CA LEU A 10 3.87 -15.19 -13.71
C LEU A 10 2.95 -15.62 -14.87
N ASP A 11 1.88 -14.89 -15.10
CA ASP A 11 0.81 -15.17 -16.08
C ASP A 11 0.95 -14.35 -17.37
N LEU A 12 2.09 -13.69 -17.57
CA LEU A 12 2.34 -12.91 -18.78
C LEU A 12 2.46 -13.83 -20.00
N GLU A 13 1.41 -13.87 -20.82
CA GLU A 13 1.41 -14.67 -22.05
C GLU A 13 2.41 -14.15 -23.09
N VAL A 14 2.96 -15.08 -23.88
CA VAL A 14 3.88 -14.75 -24.97
C VAL A 14 3.19 -13.85 -26.00
N GLY A 15 3.63 -12.60 -26.09
CA GLY A 15 3.09 -11.59 -27.01
C GLY A 15 2.27 -10.49 -26.34
N ASN A 16 1.90 -10.65 -25.07
CA ASN A 16 1.33 -9.58 -24.26
C ASN A 16 2.44 -8.79 -23.56
N SER A 17 2.27 -7.48 -23.48
CA SER A 17 3.20 -6.58 -22.80
C SER A 17 2.47 -5.80 -21.71
N ILE A 18 3.11 -5.67 -20.56
CA ILE A 18 2.69 -4.73 -19.51
C ILE A 18 2.64 -3.33 -20.12
N THR A 19 1.49 -2.67 -20.01
CA THR A 19 1.29 -1.29 -20.46
C THR A 19 2.06 -0.31 -19.57
N ALA A 20 2.31 0.90 -20.06
CA ALA A 20 3.01 1.92 -19.27
C ALA A 20 2.30 2.27 -17.95
N ALA A 21 0.96 2.24 -17.93
CA ALA A 21 0.17 2.49 -16.73
C ALA A 21 0.30 1.36 -15.70
N GLU A 22 0.27 0.10 -16.15
CA GLU A 22 0.49 -1.06 -15.26
C GLU A 22 1.92 -1.06 -14.73
N GLN A 23 2.90 -0.74 -15.56
CA GLN A 23 4.30 -0.56 -15.17
C GLN A 23 4.46 0.56 -14.12
N PHE A 24 3.72 1.66 -14.24
CA PHE A 24 3.68 2.70 -13.21
C PHE A 24 3.10 2.16 -11.88
N ASN A 25 1.95 1.48 -11.93
CA ASN A 25 1.31 0.89 -10.75
C ASN A 25 2.21 -0.15 -10.04
N ILE A 26 2.81 -1.06 -10.81
CA ILE A 26 3.74 -2.08 -10.28
C ILE A 26 4.95 -1.40 -9.61
N SER A 27 5.44 -0.29 -10.16
CA SER A 27 6.57 0.44 -9.56
C SER A 27 6.19 1.05 -8.21
N ILE A 28 4.99 1.63 -8.10
CA ILE A 28 4.48 2.20 -6.84
C ILE A 28 4.32 1.11 -5.79
N VAL A 29 3.65 0.00 -6.14
CA VAL A 29 3.42 -1.12 -5.23
C VAL A 29 4.75 -1.74 -4.78
N SER A 30 5.68 -1.95 -5.71
CA SER A 30 7.01 -2.50 -5.42
C SER A 30 7.79 -1.65 -4.42
N ALA A 31 7.79 -0.32 -4.58
CA ALA A 31 8.48 0.59 -3.66
C ALA A 31 7.87 0.56 -2.25
N ASN A 32 6.54 0.59 -2.15
CA ASN A 32 5.85 0.52 -0.86
C ASN A 32 6.02 -0.85 -0.19
N LEU A 33 6.05 -1.93 -0.97
CA LEU A 33 6.29 -3.27 -0.44
C LEU A 33 7.73 -3.43 0.06
N ALA A 34 8.71 -2.78 -0.57
CA ALA A 34 10.09 -2.80 -0.11
C ALA A 34 10.27 -2.11 1.25
N ASP A 35 9.63 -0.95 1.43
CA ASP A 35 9.58 -0.26 2.72
C ASP A 35 8.82 -1.08 3.78
N PHE A 36 7.68 -1.68 3.41
CA PHE A 36 6.95 -2.61 4.27
C PHE A 36 7.85 -3.76 4.73
N ASN A 37 8.51 -4.45 3.81
CA ASN A 37 9.42 -5.56 4.10
C ASN A 37 10.55 -5.15 5.04
N PHE A 38 11.17 -3.98 4.81
CA PHE A 38 12.21 -3.46 5.69
C PHE A 38 11.70 -3.22 7.12
N ARG A 39 10.51 -2.63 7.28
CA ARG A 39 9.97 -2.27 8.61
C ARG A 39 9.44 -3.45 9.42
N PHE A 40 8.92 -4.47 8.74
CA PHE A 40 8.38 -5.67 9.38
C PHE A 40 9.37 -6.83 9.41
N GLU A 41 10.59 -6.63 8.91
CA GLU A 41 11.64 -7.66 8.79
C GLU A 41 11.14 -8.89 8.01
N THR A 42 10.43 -8.64 6.91
CA THR A 42 9.85 -9.67 6.03
C THR A 42 10.48 -9.64 4.65
N ASP A 43 10.23 -10.67 3.84
CA ASP A 43 10.70 -10.82 2.46
C ASP A 43 9.54 -11.12 1.49
N ILE A 44 8.35 -10.55 1.77
CA ILE A 44 7.11 -10.77 1.02
C ILE A 44 7.32 -10.48 -0.47
N LEU A 45 6.84 -11.40 -1.29
CA LEU A 45 6.73 -11.29 -2.74
C LEU A 45 5.25 -11.34 -3.12
N LEU A 46 4.83 -10.48 -4.06
CA LEU A 46 3.48 -10.51 -4.62
C LEU A 46 3.50 -10.97 -6.07
N HIS A 47 2.41 -11.63 -6.48
CA HIS A 47 2.10 -11.86 -7.88
C HIS A 47 1.22 -10.71 -8.39
N TYR A 48 1.60 -10.12 -9.51
CA TYR A 48 0.74 -9.26 -10.31
C TYR A 48 0.13 -10.07 -11.45
N SER A 49 -1.19 -10.22 -11.46
CA SER A 49 -1.89 -10.89 -12.54
C SER A 49 -2.15 -9.93 -13.70
N SER A 50 -1.60 -10.24 -14.87
CA SER A 50 -1.91 -9.48 -16.10
C SER A 50 -3.33 -9.70 -16.60
N ASN A 51 -4.02 -10.75 -16.14
CA ASN A 51 -5.39 -11.06 -16.54
C ASN A 51 -6.43 -10.25 -15.75
N THR A 52 -6.21 -10.07 -14.45
CA THR A 52 -7.13 -9.33 -13.57
C THR A 52 -6.66 -7.90 -13.27
N CYS A 53 -5.39 -7.59 -13.57
CA CYS A 53 -4.71 -6.37 -13.17
C CYS A 53 -4.66 -6.17 -11.64
N GLU A 54 -4.72 -7.25 -10.86
CA GLU A 54 -4.67 -7.23 -9.39
C GLU A 54 -3.35 -7.80 -8.85
N PHE A 55 -3.08 -7.49 -7.57
CA PHE A 55 -1.90 -7.94 -6.83
C PHE A 55 -2.33 -8.93 -5.75
N GLU A 56 -1.70 -10.09 -5.74
CA GLU A 56 -2.05 -11.21 -4.88
C GLU A 56 -0.82 -11.67 -4.09
N PRO A 57 -0.99 -12.08 -2.83
CA PRO A 57 0.10 -12.67 -2.07
C PRO A 57 0.48 -14.03 -2.68
N MET A 58 1.78 -14.32 -2.73
CA MET A 58 2.27 -15.63 -3.17
C MET A 58 1.88 -16.76 -2.19
N ASP A 59 1.73 -16.40 -0.90
CA ASP A 59 1.20 -17.26 0.15
C ASP A 59 -0.10 -16.66 0.69
N ALA A 60 -1.23 -17.31 0.42
CA ALA A 60 -2.55 -16.84 0.84
C ALA A 60 -2.76 -16.88 2.36
N GLU A 61 -1.92 -17.62 3.10
CA GLU A 61 -1.96 -17.66 4.57
C GLU A 61 -1.09 -16.55 5.21
N ASP A 62 -0.27 -15.84 4.42
CA ASP A 62 0.52 -14.71 4.91
C ASP A 62 -0.38 -13.51 5.21
N LEU A 63 -0.66 -13.37 6.50
CA LEU A 63 -1.50 -12.34 7.07
C LEU A 63 -0.95 -10.92 6.82
N LEU A 64 0.38 -10.75 6.77
CA LEU A 64 1.01 -9.45 6.49
C LEU A 64 0.92 -9.11 5.00
N ALA A 65 1.11 -10.09 4.13
CA ALA A 65 0.96 -9.90 2.69
C ALA A 65 -0.49 -9.57 2.32
N GLY A 66 -1.47 -10.27 2.91
CA GLY A 66 -2.89 -9.96 2.74
C GLY A 66 -3.25 -8.53 3.17
N TRP A 67 -2.73 -8.10 4.33
CA TRP A 67 -2.95 -6.72 4.80
C TRP A 67 -2.35 -5.65 3.89
N PHE A 68 -1.21 -5.96 3.25
CA PHE A 68 -0.61 -5.06 2.28
C PHE A 68 -1.46 -4.99 1.00
N CYS A 69 -1.89 -6.14 0.48
CA CYS A 69 -2.77 -6.23 -0.70
C CYS A 69 -4.08 -5.46 -0.53
N ASP A 70 -4.73 -5.54 0.63
CA ASP A 70 -5.95 -4.77 0.94
C ASP A 70 -5.77 -3.25 0.76
N GLY A 71 -4.55 -2.75 0.99
CA GLY A 71 -4.21 -1.33 0.87
C GLY A 71 -3.87 -0.86 -0.55
N ILE A 72 -3.65 -1.77 -1.50
CA ILE A 72 -3.13 -1.44 -2.84
C ILE A 72 -4.12 -0.59 -3.63
N LYS A 73 -5.42 -0.87 -3.56
CA LYS A 73 -6.44 -0.11 -4.31
C LYS A 73 -6.43 1.38 -3.93
N GLU A 74 -6.31 1.67 -2.63
CA GLU A 74 -6.24 3.03 -2.12
C GLU A 74 -4.90 3.71 -2.44
N LEU A 75 -3.79 2.96 -2.29
CA LEU A 75 -2.46 3.39 -2.70
C LEU A 75 -2.44 3.84 -4.17
N LEU A 76 -2.95 3.00 -5.07
CA LEU A 76 -2.98 3.30 -6.49
C LEU A 76 -3.96 4.42 -6.83
N ALA A 77 -5.11 4.50 -6.16
CA ALA A 77 -6.06 5.60 -6.34
C ALA A 77 -5.44 6.95 -5.97
N LEU A 78 -4.67 7.02 -4.88
CA LEU A 78 -3.94 8.23 -4.49
C LEU A 78 -2.83 8.55 -5.50
N ALA A 79 -1.98 7.57 -5.81
CA ALA A 79 -0.80 7.77 -6.65
C ALA A 79 -1.14 8.13 -8.12
N ASN A 80 -2.27 7.66 -8.64
CA ASN A 80 -2.75 8.00 -9.98
C ASN A 80 -3.67 9.23 -10.01
N SER A 81 -3.99 9.82 -8.85
CA SER A 81 -4.76 11.06 -8.84
C SER A 81 -3.83 12.24 -9.14
N ASP A 82 -4.32 13.21 -9.94
CA ASP A 82 -3.71 14.55 -10.05
C ASP A 82 -3.62 15.28 -8.69
N ALA A 83 -4.20 14.69 -7.64
CA ALA A 83 -4.30 15.21 -6.30
C ALA A 83 -3.18 14.81 -5.35
N ASN A 84 -2.08 14.22 -5.84
CA ASN A 84 -0.86 13.96 -5.04
C ASN A 84 -0.24 15.19 -4.35
N TYR A 85 -0.78 16.39 -4.62
CA TYR A 85 -0.34 17.68 -4.06
C TYR A 85 -1.45 18.50 -3.41
N SER A 86 -2.66 17.95 -3.26
CA SER A 86 -3.80 18.67 -2.68
C SER A 86 -4.04 18.28 -1.23
N LYS A 87 -3.95 19.25 -0.32
CA LYS A 87 -4.25 19.10 1.10
C LYS A 87 -5.62 18.46 1.34
N GLU A 88 -6.62 18.75 0.50
CA GLU A 88 -7.98 18.21 0.66
C GLU A 88 -8.05 16.69 0.51
N TYR A 89 -7.22 16.11 -0.36
CA TYR A 89 -7.18 14.66 -0.55
C TYR A 89 -6.41 13.96 0.55
N ILE A 90 -5.34 14.59 1.06
CA ILE A 90 -4.64 14.14 2.26
C ILE A 90 -5.57 14.18 3.48
N ASP A 91 -6.33 15.26 3.64
CA ASP A 91 -7.30 15.40 4.72
C ASP A 91 -8.43 14.36 4.60
N ARG A 92 -8.89 14.06 3.37
CA ARG A 92 -9.86 12.99 3.13
C ARG A 92 -9.31 11.61 3.50
N TYR A 93 -8.07 11.31 3.10
CA TYR A 93 -7.38 10.08 3.49
C TYR A 93 -7.31 9.95 5.02
N LEU A 94 -6.81 10.99 5.70
CA LEU A 94 -6.73 11.04 7.15
C LEU A 94 -8.10 10.87 7.82
N ASN A 95 -9.16 11.50 7.28
CA ASN A 95 -10.51 11.39 7.82
C ASN A 95 -11.10 9.97 7.68
N ASN A 96 -10.88 9.31 6.55
CA ASN A 96 -11.28 7.91 6.37
C ASN A 96 -10.57 7.02 7.41
N ARG A 97 -9.26 7.23 7.61
CA ARG A 97 -8.49 6.52 8.63
C ARG A 97 -8.95 6.81 10.05
N LYS A 98 -9.29 8.06 10.37
CA LYS A 98 -9.88 8.46 11.67
C LYS A 98 -11.17 7.68 11.95
N SER A 99 -12.03 7.55 10.93
CA SER A 99 -13.29 6.80 11.03
C SER A 99 -13.05 5.30 11.28
N GLU A 100 -12.15 4.68 10.49
CA GLU A 100 -11.78 3.27 10.65
C GLU A 100 -11.18 2.97 12.02
N VAL A 101 -10.23 3.79 12.48
CA VAL A 101 -9.65 3.71 13.84
C VAL A 101 -10.74 3.80 14.89
N GLY A 102 -11.69 4.72 14.75
CA GLY A 102 -12.81 4.91 15.68
C GLY A 102 -13.67 3.66 15.82
N HIS A 103 -13.98 2.99 14.70
CA HIS A 103 -14.72 1.73 14.71
C HIS A 103 -13.90 0.57 15.29
N LEU A 104 -12.59 0.55 15.03
CA LEU A 104 -11.70 -0.51 15.46
C LEU A 104 -11.32 -0.42 16.94
N LYS A 105 -11.29 0.77 17.56
CA LYS A 105 -11.04 0.95 19.01
C LYS A 105 -11.96 0.12 19.91
N ILE A 106 -13.13 -0.27 19.40
CA ILE A 106 -14.16 -1.05 20.12
C ILE A 106 -13.96 -2.57 19.90
N SER A 107 -13.00 -2.96 19.06
CA SER A 107 -12.78 -4.35 18.64
C SER A 107 -11.51 -4.96 19.26
N SER A 108 -11.49 -6.29 19.39
CA SER A 108 -10.29 -7.05 19.80
C SER A 108 -9.15 -6.98 18.78
N THR A 109 -9.41 -6.53 17.55
CA THR A 109 -8.42 -6.38 16.46
C THR A 109 -7.68 -5.05 16.52
N PHE A 110 -8.07 -4.12 17.39
CA PHE A 110 -7.46 -2.79 17.53
C PHE A 110 -5.94 -2.86 17.75
N LYS A 111 -5.46 -3.79 18.58
CA LYS A 111 -4.03 -3.90 18.90
C LYS A 111 -3.19 -4.34 17.70
N SER A 112 -3.73 -5.26 16.88
CA SER A 112 -3.12 -5.68 15.61
C SER A 112 -3.18 -4.56 14.57
N TYR A 113 -4.28 -3.81 14.55
CA TYR A 113 -4.45 -2.63 13.70
C TYR A 113 -3.49 -1.49 14.08
N CYS A 114 -3.28 -1.22 15.37
CA CYS A 114 -2.28 -0.24 15.81
C CYS A 114 -0.86 -0.67 15.44
N LYS A 115 -0.52 -1.96 15.56
CA LYS A 115 0.75 -2.49 15.05
C LYS A 115 0.89 -2.30 13.53
N ARG A 116 -0.18 -2.51 12.76
CA ARG A 116 -0.23 -2.26 11.31
C ARG A 116 0.07 -0.79 11.00
N TYR A 117 -0.52 0.16 11.73
CA TYR A 117 -0.46 1.59 11.39
C TYR A 117 0.66 2.40 12.06
N HIS A 118 1.13 2.04 13.26
CA HIS A 118 2.30 2.72 13.85
C HIS A 118 3.58 2.43 13.03
N ASN A 119 3.60 1.31 12.31
CA ASN A 119 4.73 0.87 11.48
C ASN A 119 4.54 1.15 9.98
N HIS A 120 3.31 1.30 9.49
CA HIS A 120 3.03 1.54 8.08
C HIS A 120 2.18 2.81 7.89
N SER A 121 2.73 3.72 7.11
CA SER A 121 1.90 4.64 6.35
C SER A 121 2.34 4.45 4.89
N PRO A 122 1.44 4.01 3.98
CA PRO A 122 1.76 3.83 2.57
C PRO A 122 1.90 5.23 1.96
N LEU A 123 3.04 5.87 2.21
CA LEU A 123 3.30 7.27 1.84
C LEU A 123 4.45 7.38 0.86
N GLY A 124 4.96 6.27 0.30
CA GLY A 124 6.13 6.25 -0.56
C GLY A 124 6.00 7.07 -1.86
N PHE A 125 4.89 7.78 -2.06
CA PHE A 125 4.61 8.63 -3.20
C PHE A 125 4.24 10.08 -2.82
N LEU A 126 4.17 10.42 -1.52
CA LEU A 126 3.94 11.80 -1.08
C LEU A 126 5.25 12.58 -1.14
N SER A 127 5.18 13.90 -1.39
CA SER A 127 6.31 14.78 -1.12
C SER A 127 6.75 14.62 0.33
N TYR A 128 8.04 14.85 0.63
CA TYR A 128 8.60 14.71 1.98
C TYR A 128 7.75 15.40 3.05
N ASP A 129 7.26 16.61 2.75
CA ASP A 129 6.42 17.40 3.66
C ASP A 129 5.05 16.76 3.92
N ASN A 130 4.44 16.16 2.89
CA ASN A 130 3.16 15.47 3.00
C ASN A 130 3.31 14.12 3.72
N GLU A 131 4.44 13.44 3.51
CA GLU A 131 4.78 12.21 4.23
C GLU A 131 4.89 12.46 5.74
N GLU A 132 5.63 13.50 6.14
CA GLU A 132 5.82 13.85 7.55
C GLU A 132 4.49 14.25 8.20
N TYR A 133 3.67 15.05 7.51
CA TYR A 133 2.36 15.46 8.00
C TYR A 133 1.41 14.27 8.24
N VAL A 134 1.28 13.38 7.26
CA VAL A 134 0.40 12.21 7.41
C VAL A 134 0.91 11.28 8.51
N ARG A 135 2.22 11.08 8.62
CA ARG A 135 2.82 10.26 9.68
C ARG A 135 2.50 10.82 11.07
N LYS A 136 2.60 12.14 11.25
CA LYS A 136 2.26 12.81 12.51
C LYS A 136 0.78 12.63 12.86
N GLU A 137 -0.11 12.90 11.91
CA GLU A 137 -1.55 12.79 12.14
C GLU A 137 -1.95 11.34 12.46
N MET A 138 -1.43 10.36 11.73
CA MET A 138 -1.72 8.95 11.98
C MET A 138 -1.20 8.47 13.33
N ASN A 139 0.03 8.82 13.72
CA ASN A 139 0.56 8.48 15.04
C ASN A 139 -0.28 9.05 16.19
N SER A 140 -0.89 10.23 16.02
CA SER A 140 -1.75 10.83 17.05
C SER A 140 -3.07 10.08 17.26
N LEU A 141 -3.52 9.29 16.28
CA LEU A 141 -4.78 8.53 16.35
C LEU A 141 -4.66 7.18 17.05
N LEU A 142 -3.44 6.64 17.06
CA LEU A 142 -3.10 5.32 17.56
C LEU A 142 -2.65 5.32 19.03
N LEU A 143 -2.28 6.49 19.56
CA LEU A 143 -2.13 6.79 20.98
C LEU A 143 -3.50 6.91 21.67
#